data_AF-J2ZKH7-F1
#
_entry.id   AF-J2ZKH7-F1
#
_cell.length_a   1.000
_cell.length_b   1.000
_cell.length_c   1.000
_cell.angle_alpha   90.00
_cell.angle_beta   90.00
_cell.angle_gamma   90.00
#
_symmetry.space_group_name_H-M   'P 1'
#
loop_
_entity.id
_entity.type
_entity.pdbx_description
1 polymer ?
#
loop_
_entity_poly.entity_id
_entity_poly.type
_entity_poly.pdbx_seq_one_letter_code
_entity_poly.pdbx_strand_id
1 'polypeptide(L)' 'MERMFTYECTECSSRIEAAHRPPMCESCGGEMQNISISREQ' A
#
# COMPACT_ATOMS: atom_id res chain seq x y z
N MET A 1 -7.37 -18.64 0.89
CA MET A 1 -7.38 -17.38 0.13
C MET A 1 -6.61 -16.36 0.94
N GLU A 2 -5.43 -15.98 0.48
CA GLU A 2 -4.65 -14.90 1.06
C GLU A 2 -5.34 -13.57 0.68
N ARG A 3 -5.59 -12.68 1.65
CA ARG A 3 -6.16 -11.36 1.34
C ARG A 3 -5.07 -10.49 0.73
N MET A 4 -5.35 -9.96 -0.45
CA MET A 4 -4.53 -8.94 -1.07
C MET A 4 -4.98 -7.57 -0.54
N PHE A 5 -4.02 -6.73 -0.22
CA PHE A 5 -4.24 -5.35 0.17
C PHE A 5 -3.54 -4.44 -0.83
N THR A 6 -4.15 -3.30 -1.10
CA THR A 6 -3.66 -2.22 -1.93
C THR A 6 -2.96 -1.24 -1.02
N TYR A 7 -1.71 -0.96 -1.34
CA TYR A 7 -0.88 0.02 -0.68
C TYR A 7 -0.59 1.17 -1.65
N GLU A 8 -0.62 2.40 -1.14
CA GLU A 8 -0.31 3.62 -1.88
C GLU A 8 0.89 4.34 -1.24
N CYS A 9 1.82 4.80 -2.07
CA CYS A 9 2.92 5.64 -1.61
C CYS A 9 2.41 7.03 -1.24
N THR A 10 2.76 7.51 -0.04
CA THR A 10 2.40 8.88 0.38
C THR A 10 3.19 9.95 -0.37
N GLU A 11 4.35 9.60 -0.94
CA GLU A 11 5.26 10.55 -1.60
C GLU A 11 4.98 10.67 -3.10
N CYS A 12 4.86 9.53 -3.81
CA CYS A 12 4.74 9.51 -5.27
C CYS A 12 3.39 8.97 -5.78
N SER A 13 2.47 8.62 -4.87
CA SER A 13 1.17 8.02 -5.20
C SER A 13 1.23 6.73 -6.03
N SER A 14 2.38 6.04 -6.06
CA SER A 14 2.47 4.69 -6.65
C SER A 14 1.62 3.71 -5.86
N ARG A 15 0.87 2.85 -6.55
CA ARG A 15 0.00 1.84 -5.93
C ARG A 15 0.48 0.44 -6.24
N ILE A 16 0.46 -0.43 -5.23
CA ILE A 16 0.81 -1.84 -5.38
C ILE A 16 -0.17 -2.73 -4.62
N GLU A 17 -0.35 -3.95 -5.10
CA GLU A 17 -1.16 -4.97 -4.44
C GLU A 17 -0.24 -6.03 -3.84
N ALA A 18 -0.34 -6.24 -2.53
CA ALA A 18 0.48 -7.21 -1.82
C ALA A 18 -0.31 -7.85 -0.68
N ALA A 19 0.05 -9.09 -0.33
CA ALA A 19 -0.54 -9.78 0.82
C ALA A 19 -0.13 -9.13 2.16
N HIS A 20 1.01 -8.43 2.18
CA HIS A 20 1.57 -7.78 3.36
C HIS A 20 2.08 -6.38 3.04
N ARG A 21 2.19 -5.53 4.07
CA ARG A 21 2.67 -4.15 3.92
C ARG A 21 4.12 -4.15 3.44
N PRO A 22 4.42 -3.53 2.28
CA PRO A 22 5.78 -3.33 1.83
C PRO A 22 6.52 -2.40 2.80
N PRO A 23 7.83 -2.62 3.03
CA PRO A 23 8.61 -1.74 3.89
C PRO A 23 8.76 -0.34 3.29
N MET A 24 8.85 -0.21 1.96
CA MET A 24 9.03 1.05 1.25
C MET A 24 8.52 0.96 -0.19
N CYS A 25 8.30 2.11 -0.82
CA CYS A 25 7.97 2.22 -2.24
C CYS A 25 9.15 1.81 -3.11
N GLU A 26 8.94 0.90 -4.05
CA GLU A 26 9.95 0.51 -5.04
C GLU A 26 10.29 1.64 -6.04
N SER A 27 9.38 2.58 -6.28
CA SER A 27 9.59 3.68 -7.23
C SER A 27 10.43 4.84 -6.65
N CYS A 28 10.23 5.18 -5.37
CA CYS A 28 10.85 6.37 -4.77
C CYS A 28 11.44 6.16 -3.37
N GLY A 29 11.29 4.98 -2.77
CA GLY A 29 11.71 4.70 -1.39
C GLY A 29 10.80 5.30 -0.31
N GLY A 30 9.67 5.92 -0.68
CA GLY A 30 8.73 6.54 0.26
C GLY A 30 7.89 5.55 1.07
N GLU A 31 7.17 6.06 2.08
CA GLU A 31 6.31 5.22 2.92
C GLU A 31 5.09 4.71 2.14
N MET A 32 4.74 3.44 2.38
CA MET A 32 3.56 2.77 1.80
C MET A 32 2.43 2.70 2.82
N GLN A 33 1.26 3.26 2.50
CA GLN A 33 0.06 3.25 3.34
C GLN A 33 -0.99 2.28 2.78
N ASN A 34 -1.59 1.45 3.65
CA ASN A 34 -2.68 0.55 3.23
C ASN A 34 -3.96 1.35 2.97
N ILE A 35 -4.47 1.29 1.74
CA ILE A 35 -5.71 1.94 1.31
C ILE A 35 -6.86 0.96 1.06
N SER A 36 -6.63 -0.35 1.22
CA SER A 36 -7.66 -1.39 1.04
C SER A 36 -8.65 -1.51 2.20
N ILE A 37 -8.27 -1.03 3.38
CA ILE A 37 -9.19 -0.89 4.50
C ILE A 37 -9.84 0.48 4.39
N SER A 38 -10.98 0.55 3.71
CA SER A 38 -11.89 1.68 3.87
C SER A 38 -12.20 1.80 5.35
N ARG A 39 -11.88 2.96 5.96
CA ARG A 39 -12.37 3.27 7.32
C ARG A 39 -13.86 2.99 7.30
N GLU A 40 -14.27 2.06 8.15
CA GLU A 40 -15.68 1.80 8.41
C GLU A 40 -16.31 3.15 8.77
N GLN A 41 -17.27 3.58 7.95
CA GLN A 41 -17.92 4.89 7.99
C GLN A 41 -18.65 5.12 9.31
#